data_AF-A0A366BWS0-F1
#
_entry.id   AF-A0A366BWS0-F1
#
_cell.length_a   1.000
_cell.length_b   1.000
_cell.length_c   1.000
_cell.angle_alpha   90.00
_cell.angle_beta   90.00
_cell.angle_gamma   90.00
#
_symmetry.space_group_name_H-M   'P 1'
#
loop_
_entity.id
_entity.type
_entity.pdbx_description
1 polymer ?
#
loop_
_entity_poly.entity_id
_entity_poly.type
_entity_poly.pdbx_seq_one_letter_code
_entity_poly.pdbx_strand_id
1 'polypeptide(L)'
;MTTHLTARIAWHDDGWNGRVCSKPELNTYCVGLKSYPGDVIHRERNLERETACAGQAVCKLKGDDVPPCIYSINAFGPDAIRGYSNPPDFFYDGADREEWDIPPSTVCVWPYEAMYGDEVYTDGRLDNDKRRRGADEFFAELDDGESLIFYYANHSNPFTDENDPKYVIVGVSRVKQVGKPLFYPNATDDIKKRFAQGMVWARNVTSYYPDEGFRIPYHAYRDKPEILEKILVTPENPATCKYGARHLTDDTAIGMLEQLLDAIGRLKEIGDAQEDWDLREKWVQAQIGKLWQRRGLYPGLLTVMDLLDAEVSINNAKWYCDRREEKKAYELFFDALDSGKDCPELELTGFVAKRVSRSWQLLEDDARMFLKTIAVRVDLYLDQLESIVGQKRTAHGLPDDLKEIVEDPYLLSELFVGDAPEDIIPWSTIDRGVFPSPELGGDVLCDMLLDDPRRLRSLCVEQLRREPRSC
;
A
#
# COMPACT_ATOMS: atom_id res chain seq x y z
N MET A 1 5.54 -9.53 -11.47
CA MET A 1 5.48 -8.95 -10.11
C MET A 1 4.04 -8.90 -9.66
N THR A 2 3.72 -9.62 -8.60
CA THR A 2 2.42 -9.57 -7.93
C THR A 2 2.32 -8.29 -7.12
N THR A 3 1.22 -7.57 -7.26
CA THR A 3 0.97 -6.33 -6.55
C THR A 3 0.22 -6.59 -5.25
N HIS A 4 0.44 -5.77 -4.22
CA HIS A 4 -0.25 -5.86 -2.93
C HIS A 4 -1.19 -4.67 -2.74
N LEU A 5 -2.13 -4.76 -1.80
CA LEU A 5 -3.23 -3.81 -1.67
C LEU A 5 -3.28 -3.21 -0.25
N THR A 6 -3.44 -1.89 -0.13
CA THR A 6 -4.02 -1.29 1.08
C THR A 6 -5.52 -1.13 0.93
N ALA A 7 -6.26 -1.35 2.02
CA ALA A 7 -7.72 -1.27 2.04
C ALA A 7 -8.20 -0.44 3.22
N ARG A 8 -8.80 0.71 2.93
CA ARG A 8 -9.39 1.58 3.95
C ARG A 8 -10.65 0.93 4.51
N ILE A 9 -10.79 0.98 5.82
CA ILE A 9 -11.98 0.57 6.54
C ILE A 9 -12.46 1.68 7.49
N ALA A 10 -13.76 1.70 7.78
CA ALA A 10 -14.30 2.57 8.82
C ALA A 10 -13.92 2.01 10.18
N TRP A 11 -13.60 2.82 11.18
CA TRP A 11 -13.28 2.28 12.51
C TRP A 11 -14.45 1.49 13.10
N HIS A 12 -14.20 0.26 13.54
CA HIS A 12 -15.20 -0.62 14.14
C HIS A 12 -14.74 -1.10 15.51
N ASP A 13 -15.47 -0.68 16.53
CA ASP A 13 -15.13 -0.85 17.94
C ASP A 13 -15.08 -2.30 18.42
N ASP A 14 -15.75 -3.21 17.71
CA ASP A 14 -15.74 -4.65 18.01
C ASP A 14 -14.98 -5.48 16.96
N GLY A 15 -14.12 -4.83 16.17
CA GLY A 15 -13.12 -5.56 15.41
C GLY A 15 -13.54 -6.07 14.03
N TRP A 16 -14.47 -5.39 13.35
CA TRP A 16 -14.90 -5.70 11.98
C TRP A 16 -15.27 -7.17 11.74
N ASN A 17 -15.97 -7.76 12.71
CA ASN A 17 -16.30 -9.18 12.79
C ASN A 17 -17.68 -9.55 12.22
N GLY A 18 -18.27 -8.67 11.39
CA GLY A 18 -19.61 -8.88 10.82
C GLY A 18 -20.76 -8.71 11.82
N ARG A 19 -20.54 -8.01 12.94
CA ARG A 19 -21.56 -7.73 13.97
C ARG A 19 -21.70 -6.24 14.18
N VAL A 20 -22.91 -5.77 14.47
CA VAL A 20 -23.13 -4.38 14.91
C VAL A 20 -22.32 -4.15 16.19
N CYS A 21 -21.71 -2.97 16.32
CA CYS A 21 -20.98 -2.59 17.54
C CYS A 21 -21.82 -2.85 18.80
N SER A 22 -21.18 -3.27 19.88
CA SER A 22 -21.79 -3.58 21.17
C SER A 22 -22.33 -2.34 21.87
N LYS A 23 -21.72 -1.18 21.58
CA LYS A 23 -22.15 0.15 22.04
C LYS A 23 -22.03 1.15 20.87
N PRO A 24 -22.93 1.09 19.87
CA PRO A 24 -22.85 1.93 18.68
C PRO A 24 -22.78 3.43 18.99
N GLU A 25 -23.39 3.86 20.08
CA GLU A 25 -23.42 5.25 20.54
C GLU A 25 -22.04 5.78 20.98
N LEU A 26 -21.12 4.89 21.35
CA LEU A 26 -19.77 5.26 21.76
C LEU A 26 -18.78 5.30 20.58
N ASN A 27 -19.10 4.65 19.46
CA ASN A 27 -18.26 4.69 18.27
C ASN A 27 -18.51 5.98 17.49
N THR A 28 -17.82 7.05 17.87
CA THR A 28 -17.85 8.34 17.15
C THR A 28 -16.92 8.35 15.94
N TYR A 29 -15.97 7.42 15.86
CA TYR A 29 -14.99 7.33 14.79
C TYR A 29 -15.58 6.86 13.46
N CYS A 30 -16.55 5.93 13.48
CA CYS A 30 -17.18 5.44 12.25
C CYS A 30 -17.94 6.52 11.47
N VAL A 31 -18.39 7.59 12.15
CA VAL A 31 -19.08 8.75 11.53
C VAL A 31 -18.18 9.97 11.38
N GLY A 32 -16.88 9.85 11.67
CA GLY A 32 -15.94 10.97 11.52
C GLY A 32 -15.76 11.39 10.06
N LEU A 33 -15.36 12.66 9.85
CA LEU A 33 -15.18 13.25 8.52
C LEU A 33 -14.14 12.54 7.63
N LYS A 34 -13.25 11.75 8.24
CA LYS A 34 -12.20 10.99 7.55
C LYS A 34 -12.49 9.48 7.54
N SER A 35 -13.72 9.08 7.88
CA SER A 35 -14.19 7.69 7.85
C SER A 35 -14.34 7.16 6.41
N TYR A 36 -14.86 5.94 6.28
CA TYR A 36 -14.99 5.21 5.03
C TYR A 36 -16.40 4.58 4.86
N PRO A 37 -16.99 4.62 3.65
CA PRO A 37 -16.56 5.34 2.46
C PRO A 37 -17.04 6.80 2.48
N GLY A 38 -16.15 7.74 2.81
CA GLY A 38 -16.50 9.14 2.92
C GLY A 38 -17.45 9.40 4.09
N ASP A 39 -18.58 10.05 3.81
CA ASP A 39 -19.57 10.46 4.80
C ASP A 39 -20.82 9.55 4.85
N VAL A 40 -20.82 8.41 4.14
CA VAL A 40 -21.99 7.52 4.01
C VAL A 40 -22.51 7.08 5.39
N ILE A 41 -21.62 6.60 6.27
CA ILE A 41 -22.01 6.17 7.62
C ILE A 41 -22.58 7.35 8.41
N HIS A 42 -21.99 8.54 8.31
CA HIS A 42 -22.48 9.73 9.00
C HIS A 42 -23.90 10.12 8.54
N ARG A 43 -24.18 10.05 7.23
CA ARG A 43 -25.49 10.42 6.66
C ARG A 43 -26.58 9.37 6.91
N GLU A 44 -26.23 8.09 6.80
CA GLU A 44 -27.22 7.00 6.82
C GLU A 44 -27.42 6.37 8.20
N ARG A 45 -26.55 6.64 9.18
CA ARG A 45 -26.64 6.03 10.51
C ARG A 45 -27.98 6.32 11.18
N ASN A 46 -28.62 5.26 11.67
CA ASN A 46 -29.76 5.33 12.58
C ASN A 46 -29.36 4.75 13.93
N LEU A 47 -29.00 5.64 14.87
CA LEU A 47 -28.47 5.21 16.17
C LEU A 47 -29.50 4.43 17.00
N GLU A 48 -30.78 4.78 16.95
CA GLU A 48 -31.82 4.05 17.69
C GLU A 48 -31.90 2.58 17.25
N ARG A 49 -31.87 2.35 15.93
CA ARG A 49 -31.88 1.00 15.35
C ARG A 49 -30.58 0.24 15.61
N GLU A 50 -29.43 0.88 15.43
CA GLU A 50 -28.14 0.25 15.69
C GLU A 50 -28.03 -0.15 17.16
N THR A 51 -28.48 0.70 18.10
CA THR A 51 -28.53 0.37 19.52
C THR A 51 -29.48 -0.79 19.81
N ALA A 52 -30.64 -0.87 19.15
CA ALA A 52 -31.55 -2.02 19.25
C ALA A 52 -30.94 -3.32 18.69
N CYS A 53 -30.06 -3.20 17.69
CA CYS A 53 -29.35 -4.32 17.07
C CYS A 53 -27.93 -4.54 17.66
N ALA A 54 -27.56 -3.88 18.76
CA ALA A 54 -26.21 -3.89 19.28
C ALA A 54 -25.68 -5.32 19.53
N GLY A 55 -24.47 -5.59 19.02
CA GLY A 55 -23.85 -6.91 19.09
C GLY A 55 -24.52 -7.99 18.26
N GLN A 56 -25.58 -7.73 17.50
CA GLN A 56 -26.18 -8.75 16.63
C GLN A 56 -25.32 -8.99 15.39
N ALA A 57 -25.29 -10.24 14.92
CA ALA A 57 -24.61 -10.59 13.67
C ALA A 57 -25.38 -10.02 12.48
N VAL A 58 -24.69 -9.32 11.58
CA VAL A 58 -25.32 -8.63 10.44
C VAL A 58 -26.00 -9.63 9.49
N CYS A 59 -25.51 -10.87 9.40
CA CYS A 59 -26.15 -11.94 8.62
C CYS A 59 -27.60 -12.27 9.07
N LYS A 60 -28.00 -11.83 10.27
CA LYS A 60 -29.37 -11.99 10.82
C LYS A 60 -30.26 -10.77 10.62
N LEU A 61 -29.67 -9.64 10.23
CA LEU A 61 -30.36 -8.37 10.01
C LEU A 61 -30.87 -8.29 8.56
N LYS A 62 -31.92 -7.49 8.34
CA LYS A 62 -32.53 -7.34 7.01
C LYS A 62 -32.98 -5.91 6.78
N GLY A 63 -32.96 -5.51 5.50
CA GLY A 63 -33.47 -4.22 5.06
C GLY A 63 -32.84 -3.05 5.82
N ASP A 64 -33.69 -2.40 6.61
CA ASP A 64 -33.44 -1.16 7.34
C ASP A 64 -32.63 -1.33 8.63
N ASP A 65 -32.45 -2.56 9.09
CA ASP A 65 -31.65 -2.90 10.28
C ASP A 65 -30.17 -3.15 9.93
N VAL A 66 -29.83 -3.25 8.65
CA VAL A 66 -28.44 -3.43 8.19
C VAL A 66 -27.70 -2.10 8.35
N PRO A 67 -26.56 -2.05 9.08
CA PRO A 67 -25.86 -0.79 9.35
C PRO A 67 -25.14 -0.25 8.11
N PRO A 68 -24.93 1.07 8.01
CA PRO A 68 -24.31 1.70 6.83
C PRO A 68 -22.81 1.47 6.69
N CYS A 69 -22.15 0.88 7.70
CA CYS A 69 -20.73 0.49 7.63
C CYS A 69 -20.48 -0.81 6.84
N ILE A 70 -21.47 -1.25 6.03
CA ILE A 70 -21.52 -2.55 5.37
C ILE A 70 -20.31 -2.85 4.47
N TYR A 71 -19.70 -1.81 3.91
CA TYR A 71 -18.52 -1.94 3.06
C TYR A 71 -17.27 -2.45 3.79
N SER A 72 -17.21 -2.36 5.12
CA SER A 72 -16.02 -2.77 5.88
C SER A 72 -16.29 -3.58 7.15
N ILE A 73 -17.54 -3.65 7.61
CA ILE A 73 -17.91 -4.38 8.83
C ILE A 73 -17.56 -5.88 8.79
N ASN A 74 -17.43 -6.49 7.60
CA ASN A 74 -17.15 -7.91 7.43
C ASN A 74 -15.70 -8.25 7.09
N ALA A 75 -14.77 -7.28 7.21
CA ALA A 75 -13.36 -7.49 6.85
C ALA A 75 -12.73 -8.70 7.55
N PHE A 76 -13.18 -9.00 8.77
CA PHE A 76 -12.76 -10.16 9.58
C PHE A 76 -13.97 -10.97 10.10
N GLY A 77 -15.10 -10.91 9.40
CA GLY A 77 -16.34 -11.60 9.80
C GLY A 77 -16.39 -13.05 9.27
N PRO A 78 -16.85 -14.02 10.08
CA PRO A 78 -16.85 -15.44 9.69
C PRO A 78 -18.03 -15.84 8.80
N ASP A 79 -19.08 -15.02 8.76
CA ASP A 79 -20.33 -15.32 8.06
C ASP A 79 -20.46 -14.48 6.79
N ALA A 80 -21.16 -15.03 5.79
CA ALA A 80 -21.62 -14.23 4.66
C ALA A 80 -22.72 -13.26 5.13
N ILE A 81 -22.68 -12.03 4.62
CA ILE A 81 -23.68 -11.00 4.90
C ILE A 81 -24.26 -10.43 3.61
N ARG A 82 -25.34 -9.65 3.72
CA ARG A 82 -25.90 -8.91 2.58
C ARG A 82 -25.43 -7.46 2.62
N GLY A 83 -24.71 -7.07 1.58
CA GLY A 83 -24.28 -5.72 1.29
C GLY A 83 -25.37 -4.90 0.61
N TYR A 84 -25.23 -3.58 0.65
CA TYR A 84 -26.09 -2.71 -0.14
C TYR A 84 -25.39 -1.40 -0.53
N SER A 85 -25.90 -0.78 -1.59
CA SER A 85 -25.55 0.57 -2.01
C SER A 85 -26.79 1.30 -2.50
N ASN A 86 -26.99 2.51 -2.01
CA ASN A 86 -28.03 3.40 -2.51
C ASN A 86 -27.50 4.18 -3.72
N PRO A 87 -28.30 4.34 -4.80
CA PRO A 87 -27.94 5.19 -5.92
C PRO A 87 -27.65 6.63 -5.45
N PRO A 88 -26.68 7.33 -6.06
CA PRO A 88 -26.42 8.73 -5.71
C PRO A 88 -27.64 9.63 -5.97
N ASP A 89 -27.86 10.65 -5.14
CA ASP A 89 -29.02 11.57 -5.26
C ASP A 89 -29.18 12.20 -6.66
N PHE A 90 -28.05 12.46 -7.34
CA PHE A 90 -28.04 13.03 -8.68
C PHE A 90 -28.48 12.05 -9.79
N PHE A 91 -28.84 10.81 -9.45
CA PHE A 91 -29.54 9.88 -10.34
C PHE A 91 -31.05 10.14 -10.38
N TYR A 92 -31.61 10.95 -9.48
CA TYR A 92 -33.03 11.33 -9.45
C TYR A 92 -33.98 10.13 -9.54
N ASP A 93 -33.79 9.11 -8.69
CA ASP A 93 -34.52 7.84 -8.67
C ASP A 93 -34.46 7.04 -10.00
N GLY A 94 -33.49 7.36 -10.86
CA GLY A 94 -33.30 6.70 -12.15
C GLY A 94 -32.63 5.32 -12.07
N ALA A 95 -32.40 4.77 -10.87
CA ALA A 95 -31.90 3.43 -10.64
C ALA A 95 -32.36 2.93 -9.27
N ASP A 96 -32.41 1.61 -9.07
CA ASP A 96 -32.80 1.00 -7.80
C ASP A 96 -31.58 0.73 -6.90
N ARG A 97 -31.83 0.54 -5.59
CA ARG A 97 -30.82 0.07 -4.62
C ARG A 97 -30.23 -1.26 -5.09
N GLU A 98 -28.90 -1.34 -5.07
CA GLU A 98 -28.19 -2.59 -5.31
C GLU A 98 -27.95 -3.31 -3.99
N GLU A 99 -28.17 -4.62 -3.98
CA GLU A 99 -27.86 -5.49 -2.85
C GLU A 99 -27.14 -6.75 -3.34
N TRP A 100 -26.02 -7.09 -2.71
CA TRP A 100 -25.19 -8.22 -3.12
C TRP A 100 -24.72 -9.05 -1.93
N ASP A 101 -24.23 -10.25 -2.23
CA ASP A 101 -23.63 -11.12 -1.21
C ASP A 101 -22.19 -10.67 -0.93
N ILE A 102 -21.88 -10.46 0.34
CA ILE A 102 -20.54 -10.22 0.84
C ILE A 102 -20.10 -11.52 1.53
N PRO A 103 -19.16 -12.28 0.94
CA PRO A 103 -18.62 -13.49 1.56
C PRO A 103 -17.99 -13.21 2.94
N PRO A 104 -17.70 -14.26 3.74
CA PRO A 104 -16.85 -14.13 4.92
C PRO A 104 -15.54 -13.40 4.59
N SER A 105 -14.99 -12.67 5.57
CA SER A 105 -13.69 -12.02 5.47
C SER A 105 -13.54 -11.14 4.22
N THR A 106 -14.52 -10.26 4.00
CA THR A 106 -14.60 -9.44 2.79
C THR A 106 -14.72 -7.97 3.15
N VAL A 107 -13.91 -7.16 2.48
CA VAL A 107 -14.03 -5.70 2.45
C VAL A 107 -14.46 -5.27 1.06
N CYS A 108 -15.16 -4.14 0.96
CA CYS A 108 -15.47 -3.50 -0.29
C CYS A 108 -14.62 -2.23 -0.41
N VAL A 109 -13.81 -2.12 -1.46
CA VAL A 109 -12.78 -1.07 -1.60
C VAL A 109 -12.98 -0.25 -2.86
N TRP A 110 -12.51 1.00 -2.82
CA TRP A 110 -12.58 1.95 -3.92
C TRP A 110 -11.14 2.36 -4.30
N PRO A 111 -10.72 2.18 -5.56
CA PRO A 111 -9.41 2.62 -6.04
C PRO A 111 -9.49 4.07 -6.53
N TYR A 112 -9.61 5.03 -5.62
CA TYR A 112 -9.91 6.42 -6.01
C TYR A 112 -8.88 7.00 -6.98
N GLU A 113 -7.60 6.70 -6.84
CA GLU A 113 -6.59 7.27 -7.76
C GLU A 113 -6.76 6.76 -9.19
N ALA A 114 -6.91 5.46 -9.38
CA ALA A 114 -7.22 4.87 -10.68
C ALA A 114 -8.56 5.36 -11.28
N MET A 115 -9.41 5.97 -10.46
CA MET A 115 -10.71 6.48 -10.84
C MET A 115 -10.73 8.00 -11.12
N TYR A 116 -9.66 8.72 -10.78
CA TYR A 116 -9.64 10.18 -10.86
C TYR A 116 -8.31 10.73 -11.40
N GLY A 117 -7.41 9.88 -11.91
CA GLY A 117 -6.19 10.28 -12.61
C GLY A 117 -6.45 11.03 -13.91
N ASP A 118 -5.43 11.71 -14.42
CA ASP A 118 -5.56 12.61 -15.58
C ASP A 118 -6.04 11.87 -16.84
N GLU A 119 -5.68 10.59 -16.98
CA GLU A 119 -6.04 9.71 -18.08
C GLU A 119 -7.55 9.47 -18.22
N VAL A 120 -8.33 9.61 -17.14
CA VAL A 120 -9.79 9.38 -17.15
C VAL A 120 -10.59 10.59 -17.62
N TYR A 121 -9.93 11.71 -17.94
CA TYR A 121 -10.59 12.89 -18.50
C TYR A 121 -10.55 12.89 -20.04
N THR A 122 -11.61 13.41 -20.64
CA THR A 122 -11.74 13.66 -22.09
C THR A 122 -12.26 15.08 -22.28
N ASP A 123 -11.50 15.93 -22.96
CA ASP A 123 -11.81 17.36 -23.15
C ASP A 123 -12.13 18.11 -21.84
N GLY A 124 -11.39 17.80 -20.77
CA GLY A 124 -11.58 18.40 -19.45
C GLY A 124 -12.82 17.92 -18.69
N ARG A 125 -13.50 16.88 -19.16
CA ARG A 125 -14.65 16.26 -18.49
C ARG A 125 -14.33 14.83 -18.09
N LEU A 126 -14.84 14.42 -16.93
CA LEU A 126 -14.69 13.06 -16.43
C LEU A 126 -15.44 12.07 -17.35
N ASP A 127 -14.72 11.07 -17.84
CA ASP A 127 -15.26 9.98 -18.65
C ASP A 127 -15.43 8.73 -17.78
N ASN A 128 -16.68 8.38 -17.48
CA ASN A 128 -16.95 7.27 -16.57
C ASN A 128 -16.60 5.89 -17.15
N ASP A 129 -16.55 5.73 -18.48
CA ASP A 129 -16.12 4.46 -19.08
C ASP A 129 -14.60 4.29 -18.99
N LYS A 130 -13.83 5.37 -19.15
CA LYS A 130 -12.39 5.36 -18.83
C LYS A 130 -12.15 5.10 -17.36
N ARG A 131 -12.87 5.78 -16.48
CA ARG A 131 -12.82 5.58 -15.02
C ARG A 131 -13.10 4.14 -14.61
N ARG A 132 -14.09 3.50 -15.24
CA ARG A 132 -14.37 2.07 -15.05
C ARG A 132 -13.20 1.20 -15.49
N ARG A 133 -12.61 1.47 -16.66
CA ARG A 133 -11.43 0.71 -17.13
C ARG A 133 -10.26 0.84 -16.16
N GLY A 134 -9.94 2.05 -15.69
CA GLY A 134 -8.88 2.25 -14.70
C GLY A 134 -9.13 1.48 -13.40
N ALA A 135 -10.37 1.47 -12.90
CA ALA A 135 -10.74 0.65 -11.75
C ALA A 135 -10.62 -0.87 -12.03
N ASP A 136 -11.07 -1.34 -13.20
CA ASP A 136 -10.97 -2.75 -13.58
C ASP A 136 -9.50 -3.18 -13.77
N GLU A 137 -8.65 -2.32 -14.34
CA GLU A 137 -7.20 -2.52 -14.51
C GLU A 137 -6.49 -2.56 -13.15
N PHE A 138 -6.79 -1.63 -12.24
CA PHE A 138 -6.25 -1.63 -10.87
C PHE A 138 -6.47 -2.98 -10.19
N PHE A 139 -7.71 -3.47 -10.15
CA PHE A 139 -7.99 -4.73 -9.47
C PHE A 139 -7.46 -5.97 -10.20
N ALA A 140 -7.21 -5.88 -11.50
CA ALA A 140 -6.64 -6.98 -12.28
C ALA A 140 -5.14 -7.21 -12.01
N GLU A 141 -4.44 -6.28 -11.37
CA GLU A 141 -3.05 -6.45 -10.94
C GLU A 141 -2.90 -7.30 -9.66
N LEU A 142 -4.02 -7.60 -8.98
CA LEU A 142 -4.01 -8.46 -7.81
C LEU A 142 -4.07 -9.93 -8.24
N ASP A 143 -3.16 -10.73 -7.71
CA ASP A 143 -3.11 -12.17 -7.93
C ASP A 143 -3.82 -12.90 -6.79
N ASP A 144 -4.92 -13.57 -7.11
CA ASP A 144 -5.64 -14.43 -6.18
C ASP A 144 -4.70 -15.50 -5.59
N GLY A 145 -4.60 -15.55 -4.27
CA GLY A 145 -3.73 -16.50 -3.58
C GLY A 145 -2.27 -16.08 -3.48
N GLU A 146 -1.86 -14.92 -3.99
CA GLU A 146 -0.49 -14.42 -3.84
C GLU A 146 -0.43 -13.00 -3.27
N SER A 147 -1.33 -12.11 -3.70
CA SER A 147 -1.40 -10.75 -3.18
C SER A 147 -1.76 -10.71 -1.70
N LEU A 148 -1.21 -9.74 -0.97
CA LEU A 148 -1.58 -9.40 0.39
C LEU A 148 -2.49 -8.16 0.41
N ILE A 149 -3.42 -8.12 1.35
CA ILE A 149 -4.26 -6.98 1.66
C ILE A 149 -3.96 -6.48 3.08
N PHE A 150 -3.56 -5.22 3.19
CA PHE A 150 -3.28 -4.52 4.44
C PHE A 150 -4.44 -3.58 4.75
N TYR A 151 -5.16 -3.87 5.83
CA TYR A 151 -6.32 -3.09 6.23
C TYR A 151 -5.88 -1.89 7.05
N TYR A 152 -6.43 -0.71 6.79
CA TYR A 152 -6.08 0.49 7.54
C TYR A 152 -7.29 1.40 7.83
N ALA A 153 -7.24 2.10 8.96
CA ALA A 153 -8.14 3.20 9.26
C ALA A 153 -7.44 4.53 8.97
N ASN A 154 -8.18 5.46 8.36
CA ASN A 154 -7.77 6.86 8.21
C ASN A 154 -7.98 7.62 9.52
N HIS A 155 -7.75 8.93 9.56
CA HIS A 155 -7.68 9.78 10.76
C HIS A 155 -8.92 9.77 11.67
N SER A 156 -10.05 9.20 11.23
CA SER A 156 -11.20 8.95 12.11
C SER A 156 -11.02 7.61 12.83
N ASN A 157 -10.10 7.59 13.80
CA ASN A 157 -9.73 6.45 14.63
C ASN A 157 -9.29 6.93 16.04
N PRO A 158 -9.21 6.06 17.06
CA PRO A 158 -8.91 6.45 18.44
C PRO A 158 -7.46 6.86 18.73
N PHE A 159 -6.56 6.72 17.75
CA PHE A 159 -5.14 7.04 17.90
C PHE A 159 -4.76 8.39 17.29
N THR A 160 -5.74 9.09 16.75
CA THR A 160 -5.55 10.35 16.04
C THR A 160 -6.08 11.51 16.88
N ASP A 161 -5.30 12.57 16.97
CA ASP A 161 -5.76 13.88 17.43
C ASP A 161 -5.59 14.94 16.33
N GLU A 162 -6.04 16.17 16.58
CA GLU A 162 -6.02 17.24 15.57
C GLU A 162 -4.59 17.67 15.17
N ASN A 163 -3.61 17.48 16.05
CA ASN A 163 -2.21 17.86 15.86
C ASN A 163 -1.32 16.69 15.40
N ASP A 164 -1.77 15.45 15.61
CA ASP A 164 -1.07 14.21 15.28
C ASP A 164 -1.99 13.25 14.51
N PRO A 165 -2.25 13.52 13.21
CA PRO A 165 -3.08 12.67 12.36
C PRO A 165 -2.39 11.35 12.03
N LYS A 166 -3.01 10.22 12.40
CA LYS A 166 -2.45 8.88 12.15
C LYS A 166 -3.29 8.05 11.20
N TYR A 167 -2.63 7.46 10.21
CA TYR A 167 -3.11 6.24 9.57
C TYR A 167 -2.76 5.04 10.43
N VAL A 168 -3.71 4.13 10.60
CA VAL A 168 -3.56 3.00 11.53
C VAL A 168 -3.72 1.72 10.76
N ILE A 169 -2.69 0.88 10.74
CA ILE A 169 -2.79 -0.47 10.20
C ILE A 169 -3.59 -1.32 11.20
N VAL A 170 -4.59 -2.00 10.68
CA VAL A 170 -5.55 -2.82 11.45
C VAL A 170 -5.20 -4.29 11.37
N GLY A 171 -4.66 -4.75 10.26
CA GLY A 171 -4.34 -6.16 10.05
C GLY A 171 -3.91 -6.43 8.62
N VAL A 172 -3.65 -7.72 8.36
CA VAL A 172 -3.21 -8.19 7.05
C VAL A 172 -3.81 -9.57 6.77
N SER A 173 -4.07 -9.86 5.50
CA SER A 173 -4.43 -11.21 5.06
C SER A 173 -4.00 -11.46 3.61
N ARG A 174 -3.95 -12.72 3.18
CA ARG A 174 -3.79 -13.07 1.77
C ARG A 174 -5.11 -12.83 1.03
N VAL A 175 -5.04 -12.16 -0.12
CA VAL A 175 -6.17 -11.99 -1.03
C VAL A 175 -6.60 -13.36 -1.55
N LYS A 176 -7.88 -13.67 -1.40
CA LYS A 176 -8.49 -14.90 -1.89
C LYS A 176 -9.15 -14.69 -3.25
N GLN A 177 -9.88 -13.60 -3.37
CA GLN A 177 -10.64 -13.30 -4.58
C GLN A 177 -11.00 -11.82 -4.67
N VAL A 178 -10.83 -11.26 -5.85
CA VAL A 178 -11.49 -10.00 -6.24
C VAL A 178 -12.87 -10.28 -6.83
N GLY A 179 -13.89 -9.59 -6.31
CA GLY A 179 -15.27 -9.68 -6.76
C GLY A 179 -15.52 -8.99 -8.10
N LYS A 180 -16.62 -9.35 -8.76
CA LYS A 180 -17.02 -8.76 -10.03
C LYS A 180 -17.57 -7.32 -9.85
N PRO A 181 -17.52 -6.49 -10.90
CA PRO A 181 -18.71 -5.93 -11.52
C PRO A 181 -19.99 -5.70 -10.71
N LEU A 182 -20.20 -4.63 -9.93
CA LEU A 182 -21.54 -4.33 -9.38
C LEU A 182 -22.20 -3.17 -10.13
N PHE A 183 -23.53 -3.25 -10.34
CA PHE A 183 -24.31 -2.26 -11.08
C PHE A 183 -25.67 -2.06 -10.42
N TYR A 184 -26.15 -0.81 -10.39
CA TYR A 184 -27.49 -0.50 -9.92
C TYR A 184 -28.55 -1.11 -10.85
N PRO A 185 -29.54 -1.86 -10.32
CA PRO A 185 -30.63 -2.41 -11.11
C PRO A 185 -31.50 -1.30 -11.71
N ASN A 186 -32.19 -1.62 -12.80
CA ASN A 186 -33.18 -0.76 -13.45
C ASN A 186 -32.70 0.67 -13.79
N ALA A 187 -31.39 0.86 -13.98
CA ALA A 187 -30.84 2.14 -14.39
C ALA A 187 -31.42 2.63 -15.73
N THR A 188 -31.83 3.91 -15.79
CA THR A 188 -32.30 4.57 -17.00
C THR A 188 -31.21 4.62 -18.09
N ASP A 189 -31.62 4.80 -19.34
CA ASP A 189 -30.67 4.89 -20.47
C ASP A 189 -29.69 6.08 -20.33
N ASP A 190 -30.13 7.20 -19.73
CA ASP A 190 -29.23 8.33 -19.43
C ASP A 190 -28.14 7.93 -18.44
N ILE A 191 -28.51 7.26 -17.35
CA ILE A 191 -27.56 6.78 -16.34
C ILE A 191 -26.60 5.76 -16.96
N LYS A 192 -27.12 4.80 -17.72
CA LYS A 192 -26.31 3.78 -18.36
C LYS A 192 -25.26 4.38 -19.29
N LYS A 193 -25.66 5.40 -20.06
CA LYS A 193 -24.78 6.11 -21.00
C LYS A 193 -23.75 6.98 -20.31
N ARG A 194 -24.09 7.61 -19.18
CA ARG A 194 -23.23 8.62 -18.55
C ARG A 194 -22.36 8.10 -17.41
N PHE A 195 -22.78 7.01 -16.74
CA PHE A 195 -22.16 6.52 -15.51
C PHE A 195 -21.79 5.04 -15.61
N ALA A 196 -21.17 4.66 -16.73
CA ALA A 196 -20.62 3.32 -16.94
C ALA A 196 -21.62 2.20 -16.63
N GLN A 197 -22.82 2.26 -17.22
CA GLN A 197 -23.93 1.31 -16.98
C GLN A 197 -24.57 1.40 -15.58
N GLY A 198 -24.35 2.49 -14.83
CA GLY A 198 -24.81 2.62 -13.45
C GLY A 198 -23.95 1.80 -12.48
N MET A 199 -22.63 1.81 -12.66
CA MET A 199 -21.71 1.00 -11.86
C MET A 199 -21.67 1.46 -10.39
N VAL A 200 -21.66 0.48 -9.47
CA VAL A 200 -21.22 0.67 -8.09
C VAL A 200 -19.70 0.58 -8.09
N TRP A 201 -19.05 1.66 -7.65
CA TRP A 201 -17.59 1.80 -7.76
C TRP A 201 -16.80 0.92 -6.80
N ALA A 202 -17.42 0.48 -5.70
CA ALA A 202 -16.80 -0.44 -4.76
C ALA A 202 -16.60 -1.84 -5.38
N ARG A 203 -15.53 -2.52 -5.00
CA ARG A 203 -15.29 -3.93 -5.32
C ARG A 203 -15.08 -4.74 -4.06
N ASN A 204 -15.73 -5.89 -3.98
CA ASN A 204 -15.43 -6.88 -2.95
C ASN A 204 -13.99 -7.37 -3.13
N VAL A 205 -13.22 -7.43 -2.05
CA VAL A 205 -11.96 -8.16 -1.95
C VAL A 205 -12.10 -9.10 -0.77
N THR A 206 -12.21 -10.38 -1.08
CA THR A 206 -12.30 -11.48 -0.10
C THR A 206 -10.90 -11.93 0.25
N SER A 207 -10.65 -12.21 1.52
CA SER A 207 -9.36 -12.70 2.01
C SER A 207 -9.45 -14.14 2.53
N TYR A 208 -8.29 -14.72 2.82
CA TYR A 208 -8.17 -16.03 3.46
C TYR A 208 -8.21 -15.95 4.99
N TYR A 209 -8.58 -14.81 5.59
CA TYR A 209 -8.81 -14.74 7.04
C TYR A 209 -9.94 -15.70 7.45
N PRO A 210 -9.83 -16.44 8.58
CA PRO A 210 -8.77 -16.37 9.58
C PRO A 210 -7.57 -17.30 9.31
N ASP A 211 -7.53 -18.08 8.24
CA ASP A 211 -6.47 -19.08 8.05
C ASP A 211 -5.13 -18.43 7.66
N GLU A 212 -5.16 -17.42 6.79
CA GLU A 212 -3.97 -16.71 6.31
C GLU A 212 -4.08 -15.20 6.52
N GLY A 213 -3.86 -14.77 7.75
CA GLY A 213 -3.88 -13.37 8.14
C GLY A 213 -4.24 -13.19 9.61
N PHE A 214 -4.27 -11.94 10.05
CA PHE A 214 -4.75 -11.57 11.38
C PHE A 214 -5.17 -10.10 11.43
N ARG A 215 -5.85 -9.74 12.52
CA ARG A 215 -6.13 -8.35 12.90
C ARG A 215 -5.53 -8.04 14.25
N ILE A 216 -4.96 -6.85 14.40
CA ILE A 216 -4.47 -6.38 15.69
C ILE A 216 -5.69 -6.21 16.62
N PRO A 217 -5.67 -6.76 17.85
CA PRO A 217 -6.85 -6.80 18.71
C PRO A 217 -7.11 -5.47 19.43
N TYR A 218 -7.04 -4.32 18.76
CA TYR A 218 -7.26 -3.00 19.38
C TYR A 218 -8.56 -2.93 20.22
N HIS A 219 -9.65 -3.50 19.70
CA HIS A 219 -10.94 -3.61 20.40
C HIS A 219 -10.88 -4.22 21.82
N ALA A 220 -9.93 -5.14 22.08
CA ALA A 220 -9.76 -5.81 23.37
C ALA A 220 -9.02 -4.93 24.41
N TYR A 221 -8.36 -3.87 23.94
CA TYR A 221 -7.47 -3.03 24.73
C TYR A 221 -7.93 -1.56 24.77
N ARG A 222 -9.15 -1.25 24.36
CA ARG A 222 -9.69 0.13 24.29
C ARG A 222 -9.51 0.95 25.57
N ASP A 223 -9.62 0.31 26.72
CA ASP A 223 -9.48 0.94 28.04
C ASP A 223 -8.05 0.89 28.61
N LYS A 224 -7.06 0.48 27.79
CA LYS A 224 -5.65 0.26 28.18
C LYS A 224 -4.70 0.97 27.21
N PRO A 225 -4.62 2.31 27.25
CA PRO A 225 -3.81 3.10 26.33
C PRO A 225 -2.34 2.68 26.30
N GLU A 226 -1.79 2.26 27.45
CA GLU A 226 -0.41 1.80 27.59
C GLU A 226 -0.10 0.50 26.83
N ILE A 227 -1.12 -0.31 26.55
CA ILE A 227 -1.00 -1.48 25.68
C ILE A 227 -1.20 -1.07 24.24
N LEU A 228 -2.23 -0.26 23.97
CA LEU A 228 -2.53 0.21 22.62
C LEU A 228 -1.35 0.91 21.96
N GLU A 229 -0.66 1.78 22.70
CA GLU A 229 0.54 2.48 22.21
C GLU A 229 1.64 1.52 21.77
N LYS A 230 1.80 0.38 22.46
CA LYS A 230 2.83 -0.62 22.16
C LYS A 230 2.50 -1.51 20.97
N ILE A 231 1.21 -1.69 20.66
CA ILE A 231 0.76 -2.55 19.55
C ILE A 231 0.28 -1.74 18.36
N LEU A 232 0.34 -0.41 18.44
CA LEU A 232 -0.04 0.50 17.36
C LEU A 232 0.93 0.36 16.20
N VAL A 233 0.37 0.07 15.03
CA VAL A 233 1.14 0.05 13.77
C VAL A 233 0.64 1.17 12.87
N THR A 234 1.56 2.02 12.42
CA THR A 234 1.32 3.08 11.43
C THR A 234 2.17 2.81 10.18
N PRO A 235 1.74 3.21 8.97
CA PRO A 235 2.58 3.06 7.79
C PRO A 235 3.82 3.97 7.89
N GLU A 236 4.98 3.48 7.44
CA GLU A 236 6.23 4.26 7.45
C GLU A 236 6.12 5.48 6.52
N ASN A 237 5.49 5.29 5.35
CA ASN A 237 5.05 6.39 4.50
C ASN A 237 3.51 6.49 4.52
N PRO A 238 2.93 7.55 5.11
CA PRO A 238 1.48 7.81 5.10
C PRO A 238 0.81 7.77 3.72
N ALA A 239 1.55 8.09 2.65
CA ALA A 239 1.05 8.03 1.29
C ALA A 239 0.49 6.64 0.93
N THR A 240 1.11 5.56 1.43
CA THR A 240 0.68 4.18 1.15
C THR A 240 -0.76 3.88 1.60
N CYS A 241 -1.27 4.64 2.57
CA CYS A 241 -2.61 4.50 3.15
C CYS A 241 -3.54 5.68 2.80
N LYS A 242 -3.51 6.15 1.54
CA LYS A 242 -4.44 7.19 1.06
C LYS A 242 -5.51 6.64 0.10
N TYR A 243 -6.49 7.49 -0.20
CA TYR A 243 -7.45 7.34 -1.30
C TYR A 243 -8.19 5.99 -1.38
N GLY A 244 -8.57 5.43 -0.23
CA GLY A 244 -9.42 4.23 -0.16
C GLY A 244 -8.63 2.94 -0.38
N ALA A 245 -7.91 2.83 -1.49
CA ALA A 245 -7.02 1.72 -1.77
C ALA A 245 -5.85 2.15 -2.65
N ARG A 246 -4.68 1.56 -2.39
CA ARG A 246 -3.46 1.73 -3.18
C ARG A 246 -2.75 0.41 -3.39
N HIS A 247 -2.00 0.35 -4.49
CA HIS A 247 -1.04 -0.70 -4.73
C HIS A 247 0.22 -0.50 -3.89
N LEU A 248 0.84 -1.61 -3.49
CA LEU A 248 2.10 -1.64 -2.77
C LEU A 248 3.09 -2.54 -3.50
N THR A 249 4.36 -2.13 -3.44
CA THR A 249 5.51 -2.94 -3.88
C THR A 249 5.81 -4.04 -2.86
N ASP A 250 6.61 -5.02 -3.26
CA ASP A 250 7.11 -6.06 -2.36
C ASP A 250 7.93 -5.44 -1.20
N ASP A 251 8.72 -4.38 -1.44
CA ASP A 251 9.50 -3.68 -0.40
C ASP A 251 8.59 -3.05 0.66
N THR A 252 7.58 -2.31 0.22
CA THR A 252 6.62 -1.65 1.12
C THR A 252 5.84 -2.69 1.94
N ALA A 253 5.44 -3.80 1.31
CA ALA A 253 4.75 -4.88 1.99
C ALA A 253 5.64 -5.60 3.02
N ILE A 254 6.93 -5.80 2.74
CA ILE A 254 7.90 -6.30 3.73
C ILE A 254 7.92 -5.38 4.95
N GLY A 255 8.01 -4.07 4.77
CA GLY A 255 8.05 -3.13 5.89
C GLY A 255 6.77 -3.08 6.73
N MET A 256 5.60 -3.23 6.12
CA MET A 256 4.36 -3.38 6.87
C MET A 256 4.33 -4.70 7.66
N LEU A 257 4.81 -5.81 7.07
CA LEU A 257 4.87 -7.10 7.74
C LEU A 257 5.86 -7.13 8.90
N GLU A 258 7.02 -6.46 8.79
CA GLU A 258 8.01 -6.36 9.86
C GLU A 258 7.46 -5.61 11.09
N GLN A 259 6.72 -4.52 10.87
CA GLN A 259 6.04 -3.82 11.96
C GLN A 259 4.91 -4.65 12.59
N LEU A 260 4.18 -5.40 11.77
CA LEU A 260 3.17 -6.35 12.25
C LEU A 260 3.80 -7.50 13.04
N LEU A 261 5.01 -7.94 12.69
CA LEU A 261 5.76 -8.94 13.42
C LEU A 261 6.19 -8.42 14.80
N ASP A 262 6.63 -7.17 14.91
CA ASP A 262 6.91 -6.53 16.20
C ASP A 262 5.64 -6.46 17.07
N ALA A 263 4.51 -6.04 16.50
CA ALA A 263 3.23 -6.02 17.21
C ALA A 263 2.81 -7.41 17.73
N ILE A 264 3.03 -8.48 16.95
CA ILE A 264 2.82 -9.87 17.42
C ILE A 264 3.73 -10.17 18.61
N GLY A 265 5.01 -9.80 18.54
CA GLY A 265 5.95 -9.94 19.65
C GLY A 265 5.44 -9.29 20.94
N ARG A 266 4.94 -8.05 20.84
CA ARG A 266 4.34 -7.32 21.98
C ARG A 266 3.09 -7.99 22.52
N LEU A 267 2.22 -8.50 21.65
CA LEU A 267 1.02 -9.24 22.05
C LEU A 267 1.36 -10.54 22.79
N LYS A 268 2.42 -11.23 22.38
CA LYS A 268 2.94 -12.41 23.10
C LYS A 268 3.54 -12.03 24.46
N GLU A 269 4.30 -10.94 24.54
CA GLU A 269 4.88 -10.44 25.80
C GLU A 269 3.82 -10.15 26.87
N ILE A 270 2.66 -9.61 26.48
CA ILE A 270 1.56 -9.30 27.39
C ILE A 270 0.62 -10.49 27.65
N GLY A 271 0.86 -11.64 27.00
CA GLY A 271 0.04 -12.85 27.14
C GLY A 271 -1.35 -12.73 26.51
N ASP A 272 -1.49 -12.00 25.40
CA ASP A 272 -2.73 -11.96 24.64
C ASP A 272 -3.11 -13.36 24.10
N ALA A 273 -4.40 -13.66 24.06
CA ALA A 273 -4.94 -14.94 23.60
C ALA A 273 -6.10 -14.80 22.59
N GLN A 274 -6.22 -13.64 21.93
CA GLN A 274 -7.26 -13.37 20.95
C GLN A 274 -7.05 -14.13 19.63
N GLU A 275 -5.80 -14.48 19.31
CA GLU A 275 -5.37 -15.26 18.16
C GLU A 275 -4.28 -16.25 18.59
N ASP A 276 -3.99 -17.25 17.75
CA ASP A 276 -2.79 -18.08 17.90
C ASP A 276 -1.57 -17.31 17.38
N TRP A 277 -0.93 -16.53 18.27
CA TRP A 277 0.17 -15.65 17.89
C TRP A 277 1.40 -16.39 17.37
N ASP A 278 1.67 -17.61 17.83
CA ASP A 278 2.77 -18.42 17.30
C ASP A 278 2.50 -18.83 15.84
N LEU A 279 1.24 -19.21 15.54
CA LEU A 279 0.82 -19.49 14.17
C LEU A 279 0.87 -18.22 13.29
N ARG A 280 0.42 -17.06 13.81
CA ARG A 280 0.45 -15.79 13.07
C ARG A 280 1.87 -15.34 12.78
N GLU A 281 2.76 -15.41 13.77
CA GLU A 281 4.18 -15.06 13.64
C GLU A 281 4.84 -15.87 12.53
N LYS A 282 4.64 -17.20 12.56
CA LYS A 282 5.18 -18.11 11.55
C LYS A 282 4.65 -17.79 10.15
N TRP A 283 3.38 -17.45 10.02
CA TRP A 283 2.78 -17.08 8.74
C TRP A 283 3.35 -15.75 8.21
N VAL A 284 3.51 -14.73 9.06
CA VAL A 284 4.11 -13.43 8.70
C VAL A 284 5.57 -13.62 8.27
N GLN A 285 6.37 -14.35 9.04
CA GLN A 285 7.77 -14.65 8.69
C GLN A 285 7.88 -15.38 7.35
N ALA A 286 6.97 -16.33 7.07
CA ALA A 286 6.92 -17.01 5.77
C ALA A 286 6.56 -16.05 4.62
N GLN A 287 5.68 -15.07 4.84
CA GLN A 287 5.39 -14.04 3.82
C GLN A 287 6.59 -13.14 3.61
N ILE A 288 7.23 -12.64 4.67
CA ILE A 288 8.45 -11.82 4.58
C ILE A 288 9.51 -12.53 3.73
N GLY A 289 9.79 -13.81 4.01
CA GLY A 289 10.75 -14.60 3.23
C GLY A 289 10.38 -14.72 1.74
N LYS A 290 9.11 -14.96 1.43
CA LYS A 290 8.63 -15.00 0.03
C LYS A 290 8.79 -13.65 -0.66
N LEU A 291 8.44 -12.55 0.02
CA LEU A 291 8.54 -11.21 -0.55
C LEU A 291 9.99 -10.80 -0.77
N TRP A 292 10.92 -11.13 0.14
CA TRP A 292 12.35 -10.91 -0.09
C TRP A 292 12.86 -11.61 -1.35
N GLN A 293 12.45 -12.86 -1.57
CA GLN A 293 12.82 -13.61 -2.78
C GLN A 293 12.23 -13.02 -4.06
N ARG A 294 11.09 -12.32 -3.99
CA ARG A 294 10.45 -11.67 -5.14
C ARG A 294 10.97 -10.26 -5.40
N ARG A 295 11.16 -9.46 -4.34
CA ARG A 295 11.87 -8.18 -4.35
C ARG A 295 13.24 -8.31 -5.00
N GLY A 296 13.91 -9.43 -4.73
CA GLY A 296 15.22 -9.73 -5.28
C GLY A 296 16.31 -8.79 -4.75
N LEU A 297 17.51 -8.97 -5.27
CA LEU A 297 18.66 -8.15 -4.88
C LEU A 297 18.60 -6.72 -5.44
N TYR A 298 18.00 -6.53 -6.61
CA TYR A 298 18.02 -5.27 -7.36
C TYR A 298 16.63 -4.70 -7.65
N PRO A 299 15.84 -4.30 -6.62
CA PRO A 299 14.49 -3.77 -6.82
C PRO A 299 14.44 -2.50 -7.68
N GLY A 300 15.46 -1.63 -7.58
CA GLY A 300 15.52 -0.38 -8.32
C GLY A 300 16.05 -0.50 -9.75
N LEU A 301 16.43 -1.71 -10.20
CA LEU A 301 17.03 -1.90 -11.53
C LEU A 301 16.11 -1.40 -12.66
N LEU A 302 14.83 -1.77 -12.61
CA LEU A 302 13.89 -1.39 -13.69
C LEU A 302 13.65 0.13 -13.68
N THR A 303 13.58 0.77 -12.52
CA THR A 303 13.46 2.23 -12.40
C THR A 303 14.70 2.94 -12.95
N VAL A 304 15.90 2.42 -12.70
CA VAL A 304 17.15 2.94 -13.28
C VAL A 304 17.17 2.78 -14.81
N MET A 305 16.64 1.67 -15.33
CA MET A 305 16.50 1.48 -16.77
C MET A 305 15.53 2.50 -17.38
N ASP A 306 14.42 2.79 -16.70
CA ASP A 306 13.43 3.77 -17.13
C ASP A 306 14.03 5.19 -17.16
N LEU A 307 14.74 5.60 -16.10
CA LEU A 307 15.46 6.87 -16.03
C LEU A 307 16.43 7.09 -17.20
N LEU A 308 17.06 6.01 -17.68
CA LEU A 308 18.04 6.06 -18.79
C LEU A 308 17.38 5.93 -20.17
N ASP A 309 16.05 5.99 -20.25
CA ASP A 309 15.23 5.74 -21.43
C ASP A 309 15.54 4.38 -22.11
N ALA A 310 15.63 3.32 -21.30
CA ALA A 310 15.82 1.95 -21.76
C ALA A 310 14.53 1.12 -21.64
N GLU A 311 13.37 1.73 -21.89
CA GLU A 311 12.04 1.13 -21.67
C GLU A 311 11.85 -0.15 -22.49
N VAL A 312 12.41 -0.19 -23.70
CA VAL A 312 12.39 -1.39 -24.57
C VAL A 312 13.04 -2.60 -23.91
N SER A 313 13.98 -2.38 -22.99
CA SER A 313 14.72 -3.43 -22.30
C SER A 313 14.06 -3.92 -21.01
N ILE A 314 13.10 -3.15 -20.46
CA ILE A 314 12.46 -3.43 -19.17
C ILE A 314 11.76 -4.79 -19.17
N ASN A 315 11.05 -5.14 -20.25
CA ASN A 315 10.34 -6.42 -20.33
C ASN A 315 11.29 -7.62 -20.20
N ASN A 316 12.45 -7.57 -20.87
CA ASN A 316 13.43 -8.66 -20.81
C ASN A 316 14.18 -8.66 -19.47
N ALA A 317 14.51 -7.51 -18.91
CA ALA A 317 15.08 -7.43 -17.56
C ALA A 317 14.10 -8.01 -16.52
N LYS A 318 12.82 -7.66 -16.61
CA LYS A 318 11.75 -8.21 -15.75
C LYS A 318 11.65 -9.72 -15.86
N TRP A 319 11.79 -10.29 -17.07
CA TRP A 319 11.82 -11.74 -17.27
C TRP A 319 12.94 -12.43 -16.48
N TYR A 320 14.12 -11.81 -16.39
CA TYR A 320 15.22 -12.31 -15.56
C TYR A 320 14.90 -12.17 -14.07
N CYS A 321 14.38 -11.02 -13.63
CA CYS A 321 14.00 -10.79 -12.24
C CYS A 321 12.93 -11.79 -11.74
N ASP A 322 11.88 -12.04 -12.54
CA ASP A 322 10.82 -13.02 -12.20
C ASP A 322 11.36 -14.46 -12.06
N ARG A 323 12.57 -14.74 -12.56
CA ARG A 323 13.26 -16.04 -12.48
C ARG A 323 14.40 -16.06 -11.47
N ARG A 324 14.56 -15.00 -10.68
CA ARG A 324 15.66 -14.83 -9.71
C ARG A 324 17.05 -14.79 -10.38
N GLU A 325 17.09 -14.23 -11.59
CA GLU A 325 18.30 -13.96 -12.35
C GLU A 325 18.56 -12.44 -12.44
N GLU A 326 18.08 -11.64 -11.49
CA GLU A 326 18.20 -10.18 -11.48
C GLU A 326 19.65 -9.68 -11.57
N LYS A 327 20.61 -10.43 -11.00
CA LYS A 327 22.04 -10.15 -11.13
C LYS A 327 22.52 -10.22 -12.57
N LYS A 328 22.00 -11.16 -13.35
CA LYS A 328 22.33 -11.29 -14.77
C LYS A 328 21.76 -10.13 -15.57
N ALA A 329 20.53 -9.70 -15.28
CA ALA A 329 19.95 -8.52 -15.91
C ALA A 329 20.77 -7.26 -15.60
N TYR A 330 21.17 -7.09 -14.34
CA TYR A 330 22.06 -6.02 -13.90
C TYR A 330 23.39 -6.02 -14.67
N GLU A 331 24.08 -7.18 -14.72
CA GLU A 331 25.36 -7.33 -15.42
C GLU A 331 25.23 -7.03 -16.92
N LEU A 332 24.25 -7.65 -17.60
CA LEU A 332 23.98 -7.43 -19.02
C LEU A 332 23.72 -5.95 -19.33
N PHE A 333 22.93 -5.28 -18.49
CA PHE A 333 22.57 -3.88 -18.70
C PHE A 333 23.80 -2.98 -18.57
N PHE A 334 24.49 -3.01 -17.43
CA PHE A 334 25.62 -2.09 -17.21
C PHE A 334 26.84 -2.42 -18.08
N ASP A 335 27.09 -3.69 -18.42
CA ASP A 335 28.15 -4.05 -19.37
C ASP A 335 27.89 -3.48 -20.77
N ALA A 336 26.63 -3.47 -21.20
CA ALA A 336 26.24 -2.85 -22.47
C ALA A 336 26.44 -1.32 -22.44
N LEU A 337 26.06 -0.66 -21.34
CA LEU A 337 26.23 0.78 -21.17
C LEU A 337 27.71 1.20 -21.13
N ASP A 338 28.54 0.46 -20.39
CA ASP A 338 29.97 0.74 -20.23
C ASP A 338 30.77 0.44 -21.49
N SER A 339 30.44 -0.65 -22.19
CA SER A 339 31.13 -1.04 -23.43
C SER A 339 30.62 -0.32 -24.68
N GLY A 340 29.42 0.26 -24.62
CA GLY A 340 28.72 0.85 -25.77
C GLY A 340 28.35 -0.16 -26.86
N LYS A 341 28.26 -1.44 -26.50
CA LYS A 341 27.93 -2.54 -27.42
C LYS A 341 26.46 -2.94 -27.29
N ASP A 342 25.94 -3.57 -28.34
CA ASP A 342 24.61 -4.15 -28.35
C ASP A 342 24.51 -5.30 -27.33
N CYS A 343 23.38 -5.38 -26.62
CA CYS A 343 22.95 -6.50 -25.80
C CYS A 343 21.60 -7.02 -26.31
N PRO A 344 21.61 -7.99 -27.23
CA PRO A 344 20.38 -8.57 -27.78
C PRO A 344 19.48 -9.21 -26.72
N GLU A 345 20.05 -9.75 -25.64
CA GLU A 345 19.31 -10.36 -24.53
C GLU A 345 18.35 -9.38 -23.85
N LEU A 346 18.71 -8.10 -23.81
CA LEU A 346 17.87 -7.03 -23.28
C LEU A 346 17.22 -6.20 -24.40
N GLU A 347 17.25 -6.65 -25.65
CA GLU A 347 16.80 -5.88 -26.82
C GLU A 347 17.48 -4.50 -26.97
N LEU A 348 18.57 -4.28 -26.25
CA LEU A 348 19.33 -3.04 -26.28
C LEU A 348 20.29 -3.10 -27.48
N THR A 349 19.79 -2.74 -28.67
CA THR A 349 20.54 -2.88 -29.92
C THR A 349 20.53 -1.61 -30.79
N GLY A 350 21.52 -1.49 -31.69
CA GLY A 350 21.53 -0.49 -32.74
C GLY A 350 21.51 0.96 -32.25
N PHE A 351 20.50 1.72 -32.64
CA PHE A 351 20.38 3.14 -32.27
C PHE A 351 20.05 3.32 -30.78
N VAL A 352 19.20 2.46 -30.22
CA VAL A 352 18.78 2.56 -28.82
C VAL A 352 19.97 2.30 -27.91
N ALA A 353 20.75 1.22 -28.14
CA ALA A 353 21.96 0.93 -27.36
C ALA A 353 22.94 2.10 -27.34
N LYS A 354 23.21 2.69 -28.51
CA LYS A 354 24.11 3.86 -28.62
C LYS A 354 23.56 5.07 -27.89
N ARG A 355 22.25 5.31 -27.94
CA ARG A 355 21.60 6.42 -27.25
C ARG A 355 21.70 6.26 -25.73
N VAL A 356 21.26 5.12 -25.20
CA VAL A 356 21.26 4.85 -23.75
C VAL A 356 22.69 4.84 -23.20
N SER A 357 23.63 4.18 -23.88
CA SER A 357 25.06 4.21 -23.50
C SER A 357 25.62 5.63 -23.54
N ARG A 358 25.28 6.45 -24.56
CA ARG A 358 25.72 7.84 -24.57
C ARG A 358 25.14 8.64 -23.40
N SER A 359 23.86 8.48 -23.08
CA SER A 359 23.23 9.16 -21.94
C SER A 359 23.92 8.77 -20.63
N TRP A 360 24.22 7.48 -20.44
CA TRP A 360 25.01 6.96 -19.32
C TRP A 360 26.41 7.60 -19.23
N GLN A 361 27.11 7.70 -20.35
CA GLN A 361 28.46 8.30 -20.40
C GLN A 361 28.45 9.83 -20.17
N LEU A 362 27.30 10.50 -20.36
CA LEU A 362 27.15 11.94 -20.10
C LEU A 362 26.88 12.27 -18.62
N LEU A 363 26.47 11.29 -17.81
CA LEU A 363 26.31 11.48 -16.38
C LEU A 363 27.65 11.75 -15.70
N GLU A 364 27.59 12.47 -14.58
CA GLU A 364 28.74 12.67 -13.70
C GLU A 364 29.18 11.33 -13.05
N ASP A 365 30.45 11.22 -12.67
CA ASP A 365 31.03 9.97 -12.16
C ASP A 365 30.33 9.47 -10.89
N ASP A 366 29.96 10.38 -10.00
CA ASP A 366 29.22 10.12 -8.76
C ASP A 366 27.78 9.67 -9.04
N ALA A 367 27.10 10.27 -10.03
CA ALA A 367 25.77 9.86 -10.47
C ALA A 367 25.78 8.45 -11.08
N ARG A 368 26.76 8.13 -11.92
CA ARG A 368 26.96 6.77 -12.41
C ARG A 368 27.20 5.80 -11.26
N MET A 369 28.08 6.16 -10.33
CA MET A 369 28.40 5.31 -9.19
C MET A 369 27.16 5.06 -8.32
N PHE A 370 26.39 6.11 -8.01
CA PHE A 370 25.12 6.02 -7.28
C PHE A 370 24.12 5.09 -7.98
N LEU A 371 23.88 5.30 -9.28
CA LEU A 371 22.93 4.49 -10.05
C LEU A 371 23.33 3.02 -10.10
N LYS A 372 24.62 2.73 -10.34
CA LYS A 372 25.14 1.38 -10.49
C LYS A 372 25.26 0.61 -9.16
N THR A 373 25.29 1.30 -8.03
CA THR A 373 25.53 0.66 -6.71
C THR A 373 24.34 0.79 -5.76
N ILE A 374 23.89 2.01 -5.47
CA ILE A 374 22.87 2.30 -4.46
C ILE A 374 21.46 2.23 -5.06
N ALA A 375 21.20 2.97 -6.14
CA ALA A 375 19.84 3.09 -6.69
C ALA A 375 19.25 1.74 -7.11
N VAL A 376 20.05 0.88 -7.75
CA VAL A 376 19.61 -0.47 -8.13
C VAL A 376 19.21 -1.34 -6.93
N ARG A 377 19.73 -1.08 -5.73
CA ARG A 377 19.49 -1.88 -4.51
C ARG A 377 18.30 -1.41 -3.67
N VAL A 378 17.78 -0.21 -3.98
CA VAL A 378 16.74 0.48 -3.20
C VAL A 378 15.48 0.65 -4.07
N ASP A 379 14.30 0.42 -3.49
CA ASP A 379 13.01 0.57 -4.18
C ASP A 379 12.59 2.06 -4.21
N LEU A 380 13.26 2.86 -5.06
CA LEU A 380 12.95 4.27 -5.27
C LEU A 380 11.94 4.45 -6.41
N TYR A 381 11.06 5.44 -6.25
CA TYR A 381 10.21 5.89 -7.35
C TYR A 381 11.02 6.65 -8.42
N LEU A 382 10.50 6.72 -9.64
CA LEU A 382 11.19 7.34 -10.77
C LEU A 382 11.43 8.85 -10.54
N ASP A 383 10.43 9.56 -10.04
CA ASP A 383 10.49 10.99 -9.70
C ASP A 383 11.53 11.29 -8.61
N GLN A 384 11.62 10.42 -7.59
CA GLN A 384 12.67 10.49 -6.57
C GLN A 384 14.04 10.32 -7.20
N LEU A 385 14.19 9.33 -8.10
CA LEU A 385 15.46 9.05 -8.77
C LEU A 385 15.88 10.21 -9.70
N GLU A 386 14.93 10.78 -10.44
CA GLU A 386 15.12 11.99 -11.25
C GLU A 386 15.57 13.18 -10.39
N SER A 387 14.97 13.34 -9.21
CA SER A 387 15.30 14.40 -8.26
C SER A 387 16.70 14.24 -7.67
N ILE A 388 17.10 13.01 -7.36
CA ILE A 388 18.43 12.67 -6.81
C ILE A 388 19.53 12.85 -7.87
N VAL A 389 19.33 12.31 -9.08
CA VAL A 389 20.35 12.33 -10.15
C VAL A 389 20.37 13.67 -10.89
N GLY A 390 19.26 14.39 -10.91
CA GLY A 390 19.13 15.67 -11.60
C GLY A 390 19.97 16.80 -11.00
N GLN A 391 20.05 17.90 -11.75
CA GLN A 391 20.81 19.11 -11.36
C GLN A 391 20.18 19.91 -10.20
N LYS A 392 18.97 19.52 -9.76
CA LYS A 392 18.20 20.22 -8.72
C LYS A 392 18.21 19.51 -7.36
N ARG A 393 19.06 18.48 -7.17
CA ARG A 393 19.07 17.68 -5.94
C ARG A 393 19.22 18.49 -4.64
N THR A 394 19.91 19.63 -4.67
CA THR A 394 19.98 20.57 -3.52
C THR A 394 18.66 21.22 -3.16
N ALA A 395 17.75 21.41 -4.12
CA ALA A 395 16.39 21.85 -3.83
C ALA A 395 15.60 20.79 -3.04
N HIS A 396 16.01 19.52 -3.14
CA HIS A 396 15.45 18.38 -2.41
C HIS A 396 16.28 18.01 -1.16
N GLY A 397 17.10 18.95 -0.66
CA GLY A 397 17.85 18.79 0.59
C GLY A 397 19.12 17.94 0.49
N LEU A 398 19.44 17.38 -0.67
CA LEU A 398 20.62 16.53 -0.87
C LEU A 398 21.89 17.37 -1.16
N PRO A 399 23.10 16.82 -0.90
CA PRO A 399 24.35 17.47 -1.29
C PRO A 399 24.47 17.68 -2.81
N ASP A 400 25.31 18.63 -3.23
CA ASP A 400 25.55 18.92 -4.65
C ASP A 400 26.13 17.70 -5.40
N ASP A 401 27.02 16.93 -4.75
CA ASP A 401 27.57 15.67 -5.28
C ASP A 401 27.06 14.44 -4.52
N LEU A 402 27.00 13.30 -5.20
CA LEU A 402 26.44 12.05 -4.66
C LEU A 402 27.50 11.16 -3.99
N LYS A 403 28.76 11.62 -3.83
CA LYS A 403 29.81 10.77 -3.25
C LYS A 403 29.51 10.44 -1.80
N GLU A 404 29.06 11.42 -1.03
CA GLU A 404 28.65 11.21 0.36
C GLU A 404 27.49 10.20 0.46
N ILE A 405 26.54 10.24 -0.47
CA ILE A 405 25.42 9.28 -0.51
C ILE A 405 25.88 7.87 -0.90
N VAL A 406 26.86 7.75 -1.79
CA VAL A 406 27.45 6.43 -2.12
C VAL A 406 28.20 5.85 -0.92
N GLU A 407 28.83 6.69 -0.10
CA GLU A 407 29.51 6.27 1.13
C GLU A 407 28.54 6.03 2.31
N ASP A 408 27.44 6.79 2.37
CA ASP A 408 26.39 6.68 3.39
C ASP A 408 24.98 6.81 2.77
N PRO A 409 24.40 5.70 2.29
CA PRO A 409 23.08 5.70 1.65
C PRO A 409 21.96 6.20 2.56
N TYR A 410 22.13 6.15 3.88
CA TYR A 410 21.15 6.63 4.85
C TYR A 410 20.92 8.14 4.79
N LEU A 411 21.86 8.89 4.20
CA LEU A 411 21.66 10.31 3.90
C LEU A 411 20.42 10.54 3.02
N LEU A 412 20.01 9.59 2.18
CA LEU A 412 18.76 9.69 1.42
C LEU A 412 17.55 9.82 2.35
N SER A 413 17.41 8.91 3.32
CA SER A 413 16.30 8.99 4.28
C SER A 413 16.38 10.20 5.22
N GLU A 414 17.59 10.69 5.49
CA GLU A 414 17.79 11.82 6.39
C GLU A 414 17.63 13.18 5.72
N LEU A 415 17.92 13.31 4.43
CA LEU A 415 18.05 14.61 3.79
C LEU A 415 17.03 14.83 2.68
N PHE A 416 16.57 13.77 2.01
CA PHE A 416 15.66 13.91 0.89
C PHE A 416 14.33 14.53 1.32
N VAL A 417 13.93 15.58 0.61
CA VAL A 417 12.61 16.21 0.70
C VAL A 417 12.05 16.32 -0.71
N GLY A 418 11.00 15.57 -0.99
CA GLY A 418 10.30 15.62 -2.26
C GLY A 418 9.43 16.85 -2.44
N ASP A 419 8.72 16.91 -3.57
CA ASP A 419 7.86 18.06 -3.92
C ASP A 419 6.58 18.11 -3.07
N ALA A 420 6.15 16.97 -2.53
CA ALA A 420 5.03 16.85 -1.61
C ALA A 420 5.51 16.47 -0.20
N PRO A 421 4.79 16.88 0.88
CA PRO A 421 5.17 16.52 2.26
C PRO A 421 5.31 15.00 2.51
N GLU A 422 4.58 14.19 1.76
CA GLU A 422 4.62 12.73 1.81
C GLU A 422 5.61 12.06 0.86
N ASP A 423 6.28 12.84 0.00
CA ASP A 423 7.34 12.36 -0.88
C ASP A 423 8.66 12.31 -0.09
N ILE A 424 8.78 11.23 0.68
CA ILE A 424 9.90 10.91 1.55
C ILE A 424 10.47 9.54 1.17
N ILE A 425 11.72 9.31 1.55
CA ILE A 425 12.37 8.00 1.45
C ILE A 425 12.46 7.42 2.87
N PRO A 426 11.66 6.39 3.22
CA PRO A 426 11.71 5.79 4.55
C PRO A 426 13.09 5.20 4.86
N TRP A 427 13.54 5.33 6.11
CA TRP A 427 14.77 4.70 6.60
C TRP A 427 14.84 3.20 6.26
N SER A 428 13.72 2.50 6.41
CA SER A 428 13.64 1.05 6.20
C SER A 428 13.84 0.65 4.74
N THR A 429 13.41 1.49 3.78
CA THR A 429 13.63 1.27 2.34
C THR A 429 15.13 1.30 2.02
N ILE A 430 15.88 2.21 2.65
CA ILE A 430 17.34 2.22 2.57
C ILE A 430 17.93 1.00 3.29
N ASP A 431 17.46 0.69 4.50
CA ASP A 431 17.96 -0.42 5.32
C ASP A 431 17.88 -1.76 4.58
N ARG A 432 16.77 -2.03 3.88
CA ARG A 432 16.59 -3.25 3.08
C ARG A 432 17.51 -3.31 1.87
N GLY A 433 17.90 -2.17 1.31
CA GLY A 433 18.88 -2.10 0.23
C GLY A 433 20.31 -2.34 0.71
N VAL A 434 20.68 -1.73 1.83
CA VAL A 434 22.01 -1.85 2.47
C VAL A 434 22.22 -3.25 3.03
N PHE A 435 21.25 -3.78 3.77
CA PHE A 435 21.26 -5.10 4.41
C PHE A 435 20.23 -6.02 3.75
N PRO A 436 20.55 -6.61 2.58
CA PRO A 436 19.62 -7.52 1.91
C PRO A 436 19.47 -8.82 2.71
N SER A 437 18.39 -9.55 2.47
CA SER A 437 18.25 -10.92 2.96
C SER A 437 19.47 -11.78 2.55
N PRO A 438 20.12 -12.52 3.47
CA PRO A 438 21.26 -13.37 3.16
C PRO A 438 20.99 -14.40 2.06
N GLU A 439 19.73 -14.82 1.90
CA GLU A 439 19.31 -15.78 0.88
C GLU A 439 19.48 -15.26 -0.55
N LEU A 440 19.54 -13.93 -0.74
CA LEU A 440 19.72 -13.29 -2.05
C LEU A 440 21.20 -13.27 -2.50
N GLY A 441 22.14 -13.58 -1.60
CA GLY A 441 23.57 -13.66 -1.93
C GLY A 441 24.23 -12.34 -2.32
N GLY A 442 23.65 -11.20 -1.90
CA GLY A 442 24.23 -9.88 -2.10
C GLY A 442 25.05 -9.41 -0.90
N ASP A 443 26.15 -8.72 -1.17
CA ASP A 443 26.96 -8.10 -0.13
C ASP A 443 26.24 -6.92 0.53
N VAL A 444 26.57 -6.68 1.79
CA VAL A 444 26.19 -5.46 2.51
C VAL A 444 26.83 -4.26 1.82
N LEU A 445 26.07 -3.20 1.60
CA LEU A 445 26.59 -2.00 0.96
C LEU A 445 27.53 -1.22 1.89
N CYS A 446 28.50 -0.53 1.29
CA CYS A 446 29.38 0.44 1.97
C CYS A 446 30.17 -0.15 3.14
N ASP A 447 30.46 -1.47 3.09
CA ASP A 447 31.13 -2.25 4.13
C ASP A 447 30.54 -2.04 5.54
N MET A 448 29.23 -1.74 5.61
CA MET A 448 28.57 -1.40 6.86
C MET A 448 28.43 -2.61 7.79
N LEU A 449 28.57 -2.36 9.09
CA LEU A 449 28.25 -3.32 10.14
C LEU A 449 26.80 -3.12 10.61
N LEU A 450 26.20 -4.14 11.23
CA LEU A 450 24.82 -4.05 11.74
C LEU A 450 24.62 -2.95 12.79
N ASP A 451 25.68 -2.65 13.54
CA ASP A 451 25.76 -1.60 14.57
C ASP A 451 26.49 -0.33 14.08
N ASP A 452 26.59 -0.14 12.76
CA ASP A 452 27.25 1.02 12.16
C ASP A 452 26.63 2.35 12.66
N PRO A 453 27.44 3.32 13.11
CA PRO A 453 26.95 4.61 13.58
C PRO A 453 26.08 5.36 12.56
N ARG A 454 26.32 5.19 11.26
CA ARG A 454 25.53 5.82 10.18
C ARG A 454 24.08 5.33 10.20
N ARG A 455 23.91 4.01 10.29
CA ARG A 455 22.61 3.34 10.40
C ARG A 455 21.84 3.79 11.63
N LEU A 456 22.48 3.77 12.80
CA LEU A 456 21.86 4.16 14.07
C LEU A 456 21.48 5.65 14.08
N ARG A 457 22.36 6.51 13.57
CA ARG A 457 22.13 7.96 13.44
C ARG A 457 20.88 8.23 12.61
N SER A 458 20.77 7.58 11.46
CA SER A 458 19.62 7.75 10.58
C SER A 458 18.30 7.28 11.19
N LEU A 459 18.34 6.14 11.89
CA LEU A 459 17.18 5.65 12.63
C LEU A 459 16.75 6.67 13.70
N CYS A 460 17.69 7.27 14.43
CA CYS A 460 17.37 8.34 15.40
C CYS A 460 16.73 9.56 14.72
N VAL A 461 17.21 9.97 13.54
CA VAL A 461 16.62 11.07 12.77
C VAL A 461 15.17 10.76 12.38
N GLU A 462 14.91 9.55 11.89
CA GLU A 462 13.56 9.07 11.55
C GLU A 462 12.63 9.12 12.77
N GLN A 463 13.07 8.60 13.92
CA GLN A 463 12.26 8.63 15.15
C GLN A 463 11.96 10.06 15.62
N LEU A 464 12.96 10.95 15.59
CA LEU A 464 12.77 12.36 15.96
C LEU A 464 11.82 13.11 15.02
N ARG A 465 11.70 12.70 13.75
CA ARG A 465 10.74 13.28 12.79
C ARG A 465 9.31 12.83 13.04
N ARG A 466 9.13 11.64 13.60
CA ARG A 466 7.81 11.08 13.96
C ARG A 466 7.26 11.66 15.26
N GLU A 467 8.14 12.16 16.13
CA GLU A 467 7.71 12.87 17.33
C GLU A 467 6.93 14.16 16.95
N PRO A 468 5.76 14.41 17.56
CA PRO A 468 5.02 15.64 17.33
C PRO A 468 5.92 16.82 17.67
N ARG A 469 5.97 17.83 16.78
CA ARG A 469 6.65 19.09 17.09
C ARG A 469 5.97 19.69 18.32
N SER A 470 6.62 19.59 19.47
CA SER A 470 6.18 20.26 20.69
C SER A 470 6.41 21.76 20.47
N CYS A 471 5.35 22.47 20.06
CA CYS A 471 5.32 23.93 20.02
C CYS A 471 4.92 24.49 21.39
#